data_AF-A0A7C5UKM4-F1
#
_entry.id   AF-A0A7C5UKM4-F1
#
_cell.length_a   1.000
_cell.length_b   1.000
_cell.length_c   1.000
_cell.angle_alpha   90.00
_cell.angle_beta   90.00
_cell.angle_gamma   90.00
#
_symmetry.space_group_name_H-M   'P 1'
#
loop_
_entity.id
_entity.type
_entity.pdbx_description
1 polymer ?
#
loop_
_entity_poly.entity_id
_entity_poly.type
_entity_poly.pdbx_seq_one_letter_code
_entity_poly.pdbx_strand_id
1 'polypeptide(L)'
;MKKNLWVAIGIFILLLVIATIAYWQSPKGINRRVSALLNQADKALSQNQLIDAEIYLRKALKLKPLDPEINLKLAQTLEKEGILDQAREIYLSLAKTNPSPDMKFNAGILSLKLNQTDQALQIFLENNQAYPDHIPTLYQLGAIFARKGKCDSAIIYFEKIIELNPNEPEAYNNLGYCYYTLDQLQKAKQMFEKALELKPDLTSAQKSLETVEQDLKSQK
;
A
#
# COMPACT_ATOMS: atom_id res chain seq x y z
N MET A 1 36.47 58.77 18.76
CA MET A 1 36.14 57.44 19.34
C MET A 1 34.72 56.95 19.03
N LYS A 2 33.65 57.77 19.15
CA LYS A 2 32.26 57.30 18.94
C LYS A 2 31.89 56.85 17.50
N LYS A 3 32.47 57.44 16.45
CA LYS A 3 32.17 57.06 15.04
C LYS A 3 32.59 55.61 14.72
N ASN A 4 33.75 55.16 15.23
CA ASN A 4 34.25 53.80 15.00
C ASN A 4 33.40 52.74 15.71
N LEU A 5 32.75 53.11 16.82
CA LEU A 5 31.87 52.22 17.57
C LEU A 5 30.58 51.88 16.80
N TRP A 6 29.92 52.87 16.18
CA TRP A 6 28.71 52.64 15.38
C TRP A 6 28.98 51.82 14.11
N VAL A 7 30.14 52.02 13.47
CA VAL A 7 30.57 51.22 12.33
C VAL A 7 30.84 49.77 12.76
N ALA A 8 31.52 49.56 13.89
CA ALA A 8 31.77 48.21 14.43
C ALA A 8 30.47 47.48 14.82
N ILE A 9 29.52 48.18 15.44
CA ILE A 9 28.19 47.64 15.76
C ILE A 9 27.44 47.26 14.48
N GLY A 10 27.45 48.13 13.46
CA GLY A 10 26.82 47.85 12.17
C GLY A 10 27.40 46.61 11.47
N ILE A 11 28.73 46.48 11.45
CA ILE A 11 29.42 45.30 10.89
C ILE A 11 29.06 44.04 11.68
N PHE A 12 29.05 44.10 13.02
CA PHE A 12 28.71 42.97 13.86
C PHE A 12 27.26 42.49 13.64
N ILE A 13 26.29 43.41 13.57
CA ILE A 13 24.89 43.07 13.25
C ILE A 13 24.79 42.43 11.87
N LEU A 14 25.47 42.99 10.86
CA LEU A 14 25.47 42.42 9.52
C LEU A 14 26.05 41.00 9.50
N LEU A 15 27.16 40.76 10.20
CA LEU A 15 27.76 39.42 10.33
C LEU A 15 26.82 38.45 11.04
N LEU A 16 26.07 38.88 12.06
CA LEU A 16 25.05 38.06 12.72
C LEU A 16 23.89 37.73 11.77
N VAL A 17 23.41 38.68 10.97
CA VAL A 17 22.35 38.43 9.98
C VAL A 17 22.85 37.44 8.91
N ILE A 18 24.07 37.61 8.40
CA ILE A 18 24.65 36.66 7.45
C ILE A 18 24.82 35.28 8.08
N ALA A 19 25.32 35.19 9.32
CA ALA A 19 25.49 33.92 10.02
C ALA A 19 24.16 33.20 10.30
N THR A 20 23.09 33.94 10.61
CA THR A 20 21.75 33.37 10.80
C THR A 20 21.14 32.89 9.49
N ILE A 21 21.28 33.64 8.39
CA ILE A 21 20.87 33.20 7.05
C ILE A 21 21.65 31.95 6.63
N ALA A 22 22.98 31.96 6.83
CA ALA A 22 23.84 30.82 6.51
C ALA A 22 23.46 29.58 7.34
N TYR A 23 23.21 29.73 8.64
CA TYR A 23 22.71 28.64 9.49
C TYR A 23 21.33 28.14 9.02
N TRP A 24 20.43 29.05 8.65
CA TRP A 24 19.09 28.71 8.19
C TRP A 24 19.11 27.88 6.91
N GLN A 25 20.03 28.20 5.98
CA GLN A 25 20.25 27.44 4.75
C GLN A 25 21.12 26.19 4.94
N SER A 26 21.80 26.05 6.08
CA SER A 26 22.63 24.87 6.37
C SER A 26 21.79 23.57 6.47
N PRO A 27 22.39 22.39 6.23
CA PRO A 27 21.71 21.11 6.43
C PRO A 27 21.12 20.94 7.83
N LYS A 28 21.80 21.44 8.88
CA LYS A 28 21.30 21.42 10.27
C LYS A 28 20.05 22.30 10.43
N GLY A 29 20.06 23.50 9.84
CA GLY A 29 18.92 24.41 9.85
C GLY A 29 17.71 23.88 9.07
N ILE A 30 17.95 23.24 7.92
CA ILE A 30 16.91 22.56 7.13
C ILE A 30 16.32 21.40 7.92
N ASN A 31 17.14 20.50 8.46
CA ASN A 31 16.68 19.34 9.23
C ASN A 31 15.83 19.75 10.43
N ARG A 32 16.24 20.78 11.20
CA ARG A 32 15.45 21.28 12.34
C ARG A 32 14.07 21.77 11.92
N ARG A 33 13.95 22.45 10.77
CA ARG A 33 12.67 22.93 10.25
C ARG A 33 11.79 21.79 9.76
N VAL A 34 12.38 20.81 9.07
CA VAL A 34 11.68 19.59 8.66
C VAL A 34 11.12 18.87 9.90
N SER A 35 11.93 18.63 10.93
CA SER A 35 11.46 17.99 12.16
C SER A 35 10.33 18.76 12.85
N ALA A 36 10.40 20.09 12.89
CA ALA A 36 9.32 20.91 13.43
C ALA A 36 8.00 20.76 12.64
N LEU A 37 8.08 20.72 11.31
CA LEU A 37 6.92 20.49 10.44
C LEU A 37 6.36 19.07 10.62
N LEU A 38 7.21 18.06 10.75
CA LEU A 38 6.77 16.68 10.99
C LEU A 38 6.07 16.54 12.34
N ASN A 39 6.57 17.18 13.40
CA ASN A 39 5.88 17.20 14.70
C ASN A 39 4.48 17.86 14.61
N GLN A 40 4.35 18.91 13.79
CA GLN A 40 3.06 19.56 13.54
C GLN A 40 2.12 18.64 12.76
N ALA A 41 2.63 17.96 11.74
CA ALA A 41 1.87 16.95 10.98
C ALA A 41 1.39 15.82 11.89
N ASP A 42 2.26 15.28 12.74
CA ASP A 42 1.92 14.18 13.65
C ASP A 42 0.88 14.59 14.69
N LYS A 43 0.99 15.81 15.22
CA LYS A 43 -0.04 16.38 16.08
C LYS A 43 -1.38 16.49 15.35
N ALA A 44 -1.40 17.03 14.14
CA ALA A 44 -2.61 17.15 13.33
C ALA A 44 -3.23 15.76 13.04
N LEU A 45 -2.41 14.77 12.67
CA LEU A 45 -2.84 13.37 12.49
C LEU A 45 -3.46 12.77 13.76
N SER A 46 -2.86 13.02 14.93
CA SER A 46 -3.42 12.56 16.21
C SER A 46 -4.78 13.20 16.55
N GLN A 47 -5.06 14.36 15.96
CA GLN A 47 -6.32 15.09 16.09
C GLN A 47 -7.27 14.81 14.92
N ASN A 48 -6.93 13.86 14.04
CA ASN A 48 -7.65 13.55 12.80
C ASN A 48 -7.83 14.76 11.86
N GLN A 49 -6.94 15.76 11.96
CA GLN A 49 -6.90 16.95 11.11
C GLN A 49 -6.04 16.66 9.88
N LEU A 50 -6.60 15.88 8.94
CA LEU A 50 -5.83 15.35 7.82
C LEU A 50 -5.31 16.46 6.90
N ILE A 51 -6.15 17.44 6.55
CA ILE A 51 -5.79 18.58 5.68
C ILE A 51 -4.61 19.37 6.27
N ASP A 52 -4.61 19.62 7.59
CA ASP A 52 -3.52 20.34 8.25
C ASP A 52 -2.23 19.51 8.19
N ALA A 53 -2.32 18.20 8.42
CA ALA A 53 -1.18 17.30 8.28
C ALA A 53 -0.61 17.33 6.86
N GLU A 54 -1.46 17.25 5.83
CA GLU A 54 -1.07 17.36 4.42
C GLU A 54 -0.29 18.66 4.16
N ILE A 55 -0.78 19.80 4.65
CA ILE A 55 -0.13 21.11 4.52
C ILE A 55 1.27 21.10 5.12
N TYR A 56 1.43 20.56 6.33
CA TYR A 56 2.74 20.48 6.99
C TYR A 56 3.70 19.55 6.25
N LEU A 57 3.23 18.42 5.75
CA LEU A 57 4.02 17.46 4.98
C LEU A 57 4.50 18.04 3.65
N ARG A 58 3.61 18.73 2.91
CA ARG A 58 3.99 19.42 1.67
C ARG A 58 5.00 20.54 1.91
N LYS A 59 4.89 21.28 3.02
CA LYS A 59 5.91 22.26 3.43
C LYS A 59 7.26 21.59 3.72
N ALA A 60 7.25 20.41 4.35
CA ALA A 60 8.47 19.66 4.61
C ALA A 60 9.12 19.14 3.32
N LEU A 61 8.32 18.66 2.36
CA LEU A 61 8.79 18.26 1.04
C LEU A 61 9.40 19.41 0.24
N LYS A 62 8.92 20.66 0.38
CA LYS A 62 9.60 21.81 -0.24
C LYS A 62 11.05 21.97 0.23
N LEU A 63 11.38 21.52 1.44
CA LEU A 63 12.73 21.55 1.99
C LEU A 63 13.53 20.29 1.63
N LYS A 64 12.86 19.13 1.52
CA LYS A 64 13.44 17.85 1.09
C LYS A 64 12.51 17.12 0.10
N PRO A 65 12.59 17.43 -1.21
CA PRO A 65 11.59 16.96 -2.18
C PRO A 65 11.53 15.45 -2.39
N LEU A 66 12.64 14.74 -2.15
CA LEU A 66 12.77 13.31 -2.41
C LEU A 66 12.89 12.48 -1.11
N ASP A 67 12.49 13.04 0.03
CA ASP A 67 12.54 12.33 1.30
C ASP A 67 11.48 11.20 1.32
N PRO A 68 11.88 9.92 1.39
CA PRO A 68 10.95 8.81 1.29
C PRO A 68 10.02 8.71 2.51
N GLU A 69 10.48 9.11 3.69
CA GLU A 69 9.68 9.05 4.92
C GLU A 69 8.53 10.06 4.86
N ILE A 70 8.83 11.29 4.42
CA ILE A 70 7.83 12.35 4.29
C ILE A 70 6.83 11.99 3.19
N ASN A 71 7.29 11.47 2.06
CA ASN A 71 6.42 11.02 0.97
C ASN A 71 5.51 9.86 1.41
N LEU A 72 6.02 8.90 2.17
CA LEU A 72 5.21 7.81 2.71
C LEU A 72 4.12 8.33 3.66
N LYS A 73 4.48 9.22 4.58
CA LYS A 73 3.52 9.84 5.50
C LYS A 73 2.47 10.67 4.75
N LEU A 74 2.85 11.36 3.68
CA LEU A 74 1.92 12.07 2.80
C LEU A 74 0.97 11.12 2.07
N ALA A 75 1.47 10.04 1.47
CA ALA A 75 0.62 9.04 0.79
C ALA A 75 -0.42 8.43 1.74
N GLN A 76 -0.01 8.08 2.96
CA GLN A 76 -0.91 7.55 3.99
C GLN A 76 -1.94 8.58 4.46
N THR A 77 -1.56 9.86 4.53
CA THR A 77 -2.49 10.95 4.87
C THR A 77 -3.53 11.12 3.78
N LEU A 78 -3.11 11.20 2.52
CA LEU A 78 -3.99 11.31 1.36
C LEU A 78 -4.92 10.10 1.21
N GLU A 79 -4.43 8.89 1.52
CA GLU A 79 -5.27 7.70 1.55
C GLU A 79 -6.39 7.82 2.60
N LYS A 80 -6.07 8.29 3.81
CA LYS A 80 -7.08 8.52 4.87
C LYS A 80 -8.08 9.60 4.50
N GLU A 81 -7.67 10.60 3.73
CA GLU A 81 -8.54 11.65 3.20
C GLU A 81 -9.44 11.19 2.05
N GLY A 82 -9.09 10.07 1.40
CA GLY A 82 -9.77 9.58 0.20
C GLY A 82 -9.24 10.19 -1.10
N ILE A 83 -8.11 10.91 -1.08
CA ILE A 83 -7.44 11.45 -2.27
C ILE A 83 -6.54 10.36 -2.88
N LEU A 84 -7.19 9.30 -3.37
CA LEU A 84 -6.53 8.04 -3.71
C LEU A 84 -5.59 8.13 -4.92
N ASP A 85 -5.93 8.94 -5.93
CA ASP A 85 -5.08 9.11 -7.12
C ASP A 85 -3.70 9.69 -6.76
N GLN A 86 -3.67 10.74 -5.94
CA GLN A 86 -2.40 11.35 -5.52
C GLN A 86 -1.59 10.40 -4.62
N ALA A 87 -2.25 9.70 -3.70
CA ALA A 87 -1.60 8.69 -2.87
C ALA A 87 -0.98 7.57 -3.74
N ARG A 88 -1.70 7.09 -4.76
CA ARG A 88 -1.19 6.08 -5.71
C ARG A 88 0.07 6.55 -6.42
N GLU A 89 0.07 7.77 -6.96
CA GLU A 89 1.24 8.31 -7.66
C GLU A 89 2.47 8.41 -6.74
N ILE A 90 2.28 8.79 -5.47
CA ILE A 90 3.37 8.82 -4.50
C ILE A 90 3.88 7.40 -4.21
N TYR A 91 3.01 6.41 -4.00
CA TYR A 91 3.43 5.02 -3.81
C TYR A 91 4.20 4.47 -5.03
N LEU A 92 3.75 4.77 -6.25
CA LEU A 92 4.47 4.37 -7.47
C LEU A 92 5.82 5.06 -7.60
N SER A 93 5.93 6.33 -7.20
CA SER A 93 7.19 7.07 -7.14
C SER A 93 8.15 6.45 -6.13
N LEU A 94 7.67 6.14 -4.91
CA LEU A 94 8.44 5.46 -3.86
C LEU A 94 8.91 4.08 -4.32
N ALA A 95 8.06 3.31 -5.01
CA ALA A 95 8.44 2.00 -5.54
C ALA A 95 9.56 2.07 -6.60
N LYS A 96 9.76 3.22 -7.26
CA LYS A 96 10.87 3.42 -8.20
C LYS A 96 12.19 3.76 -7.50
N THR A 97 12.13 4.56 -6.45
CA THR A 97 13.34 5.03 -5.74
C THR A 97 13.80 4.06 -4.65
N ASN A 98 12.86 3.35 -4.03
CA ASN A 98 13.09 2.29 -3.06
C ASN A 98 12.17 1.10 -3.39
N PRO A 99 12.60 0.21 -4.32
CA PRO A 99 11.80 -0.94 -4.73
C PRO A 99 11.42 -1.82 -3.55
N SER A 100 10.11 -1.96 -3.32
CA SER A 100 9.55 -2.93 -2.39
C SER A 100 8.21 -3.45 -2.91
N PRO A 101 7.83 -4.68 -2.55
CA PRO A 101 6.53 -5.22 -2.93
C PRO A 101 5.38 -4.41 -2.33
N ASP A 102 5.55 -3.86 -1.12
CA ASP A 102 4.51 -3.16 -0.36
C ASP A 102 4.08 -1.86 -1.05
N MET A 103 5.03 -1.05 -1.54
CA MET A 103 4.70 0.24 -2.16
C MET A 103 3.85 0.02 -3.43
N LYS A 104 4.28 -0.94 -4.26
CA LYS A 104 3.58 -1.26 -5.51
C LYS A 104 2.26 -1.98 -5.24
N PHE A 105 2.21 -2.84 -4.23
CA PHE A 105 0.97 -3.46 -3.76
C PHE A 105 -0.05 -2.41 -3.30
N ASN A 106 0.36 -1.45 -2.47
CA ASN A 106 -0.51 -0.36 -2.01
C ASN A 106 -1.05 0.46 -3.19
N ALA A 107 -0.21 0.79 -4.17
CA ALA A 107 -0.68 1.46 -5.40
C ALA A 107 -1.72 0.63 -6.18
N GLY A 108 -1.55 -0.69 -6.26
CA GLY A 108 -2.53 -1.60 -6.86
C GLY A 108 -3.86 -1.62 -6.10
N ILE A 109 -3.82 -1.65 -4.76
CA ILE A 109 -5.01 -1.58 -3.91
C ILE A 109 -5.75 -0.25 -4.10
N LEU A 110 -5.05 0.87 -4.17
CA LEU A 110 -5.68 2.17 -4.44
C LEU A 110 -6.34 2.22 -5.82
N SER A 111 -5.73 1.57 -6.81
CA SER A 111 -6.31 1.45 -8.16
C SER A 111 -7.62 0.64 -8.12
N LEU A 112 -7.70 -0.42 -7.31
CA LEU A 112 -8.96 -1.15 -7.10
C LEU A 112 -10.03 -0.28 -6.42
N LYS A 113 -9.65 0.50 -5.39
CA LYS A 113 -10.57 1.44 -4.72
C LYS A 113 -11.13 2.51 -5.67
N LEU A 114 -10.36 2.88 -6.70
CA LEU A 114 -10.76 3.79 -7.77
C LEU A 114 -11.55 3.12 -8.91
N ASN A 115 -11.90 1.84 -8.77
CA ASN A 115 -12.53 1.00 -9.81
C ASN A 115 -11.70 0.86 -11.10
N GLN A 116 -10.38 1.10 -11.04
CA GLN A 116 -9.45 0.96 -12.16
C GLN A 116 -8.86 -0.45 -12.18
N THR A 117 -9.73 -1.45 -12.35
CA THR A 117 -9.37 -2.87 -12.23
C THR A 117 -8.26 -3.31 -13.21
N ASP A 118 -8.25 -2.79 -14.43
CA ASP A 118 -7.22 -3.13 -15.42
C ASP A 118 -5.85 -2.54 -15.05
N GLN A 119 -5.82 -1.32 -14.54
CA GLN A 119 -4.59 -0.70 -14.03
C GLN A 119 -4.08 -1.45 -12.79
N ALA A 120 -4.98 -1.81 -11.87
CA ALA A 120 -4.62 -2.62 -10.70
C ALA A 120 -4.01 -3.95 -11.11
N LEU A 121 -4.63 -4.65 -12.07
CA LEU A 121 -4.11 -5.91 -12.61
C LEU A 121 -2.70 -5.74 -13.17
N GLN A 122 -2.46 -4.70 -13.98
CA GLN A 122 -1.13 -4.42 -14.51
C GLN A 122 -0.10 -4.19 -13.39
N ILE A 123 -0.44 -3.37 -12.40
CA ILE A 123 0.43 -3.10 -11.25
C ILE A 123 0.77 -4.38 -10.49
N PHE A 124 -0.22 -5.23 -10.22
CA PHE A 124 -0.01 -6.50 -9.51
C PHE A 124 0.79 -7.51 -10.33
N LEU A 125 0.58 -7.59 -11.65
CA LEU A 125 1.37 -8.46 -12.52
C LEU A 125 2.84 -8.05 -12.53
N GLU A 126 3.11 -6.76 -12.66
CA GLU A 126 4.49 -6.27 -12.58
C GLU A 126 5.09 -6.44 -11.17
N ASN A 127 4.27 -6.36 -10.11
CA ASN A 127 4.76 -6.62 -8.75
C ASN A 127 5.11 -8.10 -8.57
N ASN A 128 4.26 -9.01 -9.07
CA ASN A 128 4.50 -10.44 -9.06
C ASN A 128 5.72 -10.84 -9.89
N GLN A 129 5.98 -10.13 -11.00
CA GLN A 129 7.19 -10.36 -11.80
C GLN A 129 8.47 -10.03 -11.00
N ALA A 130 8.45 -8.99 -10.17
CA ALA A 130 9.58 -8.62 -9.32
C ALA A 130 9.66 -9.43 -8.02
N TYR A 131 8.51 -9.82 -7.47
CA TYR A 131 8.36 -10.47 -6.16
C TYR A 131 7.35 -11.63 -6.27
N PRO A 132 7.74 -12.77 -6.87
CA PRO A 132 6.82 -13.87 -7.19
C PRO A 132 6.22 -14.57 -5.98
N ASP A 133 6.85 -14.45 -4.81
CA ASP A 133 6.38 -15.09 -3.57
C ASP A 133 5.63 -14.10 -2.64
N HIS A 134 5.30 -12.90 -3.13
CA HIS A 134 4.56 -11.92 -2.34
C HIS A 134 3.07 -12.28 -2.24
N ILE A 135 2.72 -13.05 -1.21
CA ILE A 135 1.38 -13.61 -0.95
C ILE A 135 0.23 -12.58 -1.13
N PRO A 136 0.29 -11.35 -0.59
CA PRO A 136 -0.78 -10.38 -0.79
C PRO A 136 -1.03 -10.06 -2.26
N THR A 137 0.03 -9.98 -3.08
CA THR A 137 -0.11 -9.77 -4.54
C THR A 137 -0.71 -10.97 -5.24
N LEU A 138 -0.27 -12.19 -4.90
CA LEU A 138 -0.84 -13.43 -5.44
C LEU A 138 -2.35 -13.48 -5.17
N TYR A 139 -2.78 -13.10 -3.97
CA TYR A 139 -4.20 -13.06 -3.61
C TYR A 139 -5.00 -12.10 -4.48
N GLN A 140 -4.49 -10.89 -4.71
CA GLN A 140 -5.17 -9.91 -5.55
C GLN A 140 -5.23 -10.37 -7.01
N LEU A 141 -4.16 -10.97 -7.54
CA LEU A 141 -4.17 -11.54 -8.89
C LEU A 141 -5.20 -12.66 -9.02
N GLY A 142 -5.17 -13.65 -8.13
CA GLY A 142 -6.14 -14.75 -8.10
C GLY A 142 -7.57 -14.23 -8.03
N ALA A 143 -7.85 -13.29 -7.12
CA ALA A 143 -9.18 -12.69 -6.98
C ALA A 143 -9.64 -11.93 -8.23
N ILE A 144 -8.75 -11.14 -8.86
CA ILE A 144 -9.08 -10.39 -10.09
C ILE A 144 -9.36 -11.36 -11.24
N PHE A 145 -8.54 -12.39 -11.43
CA PHE A 145 -8.76 -13.38 -12.49
C PHE A 145 -10.05 -14.16 -12.28
N ALA A 146 -10.34 -14.61 -11.04
CA ALA A 146 -11.59 -15.29 -10.71
C ALA A 146 -12.82 -14.41 -10.99
N ARG A 147 -12.80 -13.13 -10.58
CA ARG A 147 -13.89 -12.18 -10.87
C ARG A 147 -14.09 -11.90 -12.36
N LYS A 148 -13.02 -12.01 -13.16
CA LYS A 148 -13.08 -11.92 -14.62
C LYS A 148 -13.53 -13.23 -15.30
N GLY A 149 -13.90 -14.26 -14.52
CA GLY A 149 -14.28 -15.58 -15.02
C GLY A 149 -13.09 -16.42 -15.53
N LYS A 150 -11.85 -15.96 -15.33
CA LYS A 150 -10.63 -16.64 -15.77
C LYS A 150 -10.11 -17.57 -14.66
N CYS A 151 -10.95 -18.54 -14.28
CA CYS A 151 -10.66 -19.45 -13.17
C CYS A 151 -9.39 -20.27 -13.39
N ASP A 152 -9.07 -20.68 -14.62
CA ASP A 152 -7.80 -21.37 -14.93
C ASP A 152 -6.57 -20.54 -14.55
N SER A 153 -6.60 -19.22 -14.82
CA SER A 153 -5.50 -18.33 -14.42
C SER A 153 -5.48 -18.09 -12.92
N ALA A 154 -6.64 -18.01 -12.27
CA ALA A 154 -6.75 -17.79 -10.83
C ALA A 154 -6.19 -18.97 -10.01
N ILE A 155 -6.43 -20.21 -10.47
CA ILE A 155 -5.92 -21.45 -9.87
C ILE A 155 -4.41 -21.37 -9.65
N ILE A 156 -3.65 -20.94 -10.65
CA ILE A 156 -2.18 -20.83 -10.59
C ILE A 156 -1.73 -19.99 -9.39
N TYR A 157 -2.41 -18.88 -9.11
CA TYR A 157 -2.06 -18.00 -8.00
C TYR A 157 -2.48 -18.57 -6.64
N PHE A 158 -3.66 -19.19 -6.55
CA PHE A 158 -4.10 -19.81 -5.29
C PHE A 158 -3.28 -21.06 -4.93
N GLU A 159 -2.90 -21.86 -5.92
CA GLU A 159 -1.98 -22.99 -5.72
C GLU A 159 -0.61 -22.52 -5.24
N LYS A 160 -0.10 -21.42 -5.80
CA LYS A 160 1.16 -20.83 -5.32
C LYS A 160 1.06 -20.33 -3.87
N ILE A 161 -0.08 -19.74 -3.47
CA ILE A 161 -0.29 -19.34 -2.07
C ILE A 161 -0.29 -20.57 -1.16
N ILE A 162 -0.93 -21.67 -1.56
CA ILE A 162 -0.95 -22.93 -0.80
C ILE A 162 0.45 -23.55 -0.71
N GLU A 163 1.25 -23.48 -1.78
CA GLU A 163 2.65 -23.92 -1.76
C GLU A 163 3.49 -23.13 -0.73
N LEU A 164 3.31 -21.81 -0.68
CA LEU A 164 4.04 -20.92 0.23
C LEU A 164 3.51 -20.98 1.67
N ASN A 165 2.19 -21.13 1.83
CA ASN A 165 1.50 -21.21 3.11
C ASN A 165 0.39 -22.29 3.05
N PRO A 166 0.71 -23.56 3.39
CA PRO A 166 -0.24 -24.66 3.34
C PRO A 166 -1.40 -24.56 4.35
N ASN A 167 -1.31 -23.66 5.34
CA ASN A 167 -2.29 -23.49 6.42
C ASN A 167 -3.18 -22.27 6.20
N GLU A 168 -3.39 -21.87 4.95
CA GLU A 168 -4.18 -20.69 4.57
C GLU A 168 -5.59 -21.10 4.06
N PRO A 169 -6.62 -21.10 4.93
CA PRO A 169 -7.94 -21.62 4.57
C PRO A 169 -8.64 -20.80 3.46
N GLU A 170 -8.43 -19.48 3.42
CA GLU A 170 -8.99 -18.61 2.40
C GLU A 170 -8.48 -18.94 0.99
N ALA A 171 -7.24 -19.42 0.86
CA ALA A 171 -6.68 -19.84 -0.43
C ALA A 171 -7.37 -21.11 -0.95
N TYR A 172 -7.58 -22.12 -0.09
CA TYR A 172 -8.34 -23.33 -0.45
C TYR A 172 -9.80 -23.00 -0.80
N ASN A 173 -10.45 -22.11 -0.04
CA ASN A 173 -11.82 -21.68 -0.36
C ASN A 173 -11.91 -21.02 -1.75
N ASN A 174 -10.98 -20.12 -2.09
CA ASN A 174 -10.98 -19.47 -3.39
C ASN A 174 -10.62 -20.43 -4.54
N LEU A 175 -9.72 -21.38 -4.27
CA LEU A 175 -9.38 -22.44 -5.21
C LEU A 175 -10.58 -23.37 -5.47
N GLY A 176 -11.32 -23.74 -4.42
CA GLY A 176 -12.57 -24.50 -4.52
C GLY A 176 -13.63 -23.78 -5.36
N TYR A 177 -13.78 -22.47 -5.17
CA TYR A 177 -14.67 -21.63 -6.00
C TYR A 177 -14.27 -21.65 -7.49
N CYS A 178 -12.97 -21.59 -7.78
CA CYS A 178 -12.48 -21.68 -9.16
C CYS A 178 -12.77 -23.05 -9.77
N TYR A 179 -12.51 -24.14 -9.05
CA TYR A 179 -12.84 -25.49 -9.51
C TYR A 179 -14.34 -25.70 -9.71
N TYR A 180 -15.17 -25.14 -8.84
CA TYR A 180 -16.63 -25.18 -8.99
C TYR A 180 -17.09 -24.50 -10.28
N THR A 181 -16.55 -23.29 -10.56
CA THR A 181 -16.88 -22.52 -11.77
C THR A 181 -16.45 -23.23 -13.06
N LEU A 182 -15.44 -24.11 -12.98
CA LEU A 182 -14.98 -24.96 -14.08
C LEU A 182 -15.69 -26.33 -14.14
N ASP A 183 -16.77 -26.52 -13.38
CA ASP A 183 -17.54 -27.78 -13.27
C ASP A 183 -16.70 -28.98 -12.78
N GLN A 184 -15.58 -28.71 -12.10
CA GLN A 184 -14.72 -29.73 -11.50
C GLN A 184 -15.17 -30.02 -10.06
N LEU A 185 -16.43 -30.44 -9.90
CA LEU A 185 -17.12 -30.51 -8.61
C LEU A 185 -16.40 -31.34 -7.54
N GLN A 186 -15.75 -32.46 -7.91
CA GLN A 186 -14.99 -33.28 -6.96
C GLN A 186 -13.77 -32.54 -6.39
N LYS A 187 -13.03 -31.81 -7.24
CA LYS A 187 -11.89 -31.00 -6.78
C LYS A 187 -12.37 -29.82 -5.94
N ALA A 188 -13.46 -29.18 -6.34
CA ALA A 188 -14.08 -28.10 -5.58
C ALA A 188 -14.43 -28.56 -4.16
N LYS A 189 -15.10 -29.71 -4.04
CA LYS A 189 -15.43 -30.35 -2.76
C LYS A 189 -14.18 -30.56 -1.89
N GLN A 190 -13.15 -31.20 -2.44
CA GLN A 190 -11.89 -31.45 -1.71
C GLN A 190 -11.26 -30.16 -1.16
N MET A 191 -11.25 -29.09 -1.96
CA MET A 191 -10.68 -27.81 -1.53
C MET A 191 -11.52 -27.14 -0.45
N PHE A 192 -12.86 -27.18 -0.55
CA PHE A 192 -13.73 -26.64 0.50
C PHE A 192 -13.63 -27.44 1.80
N GLU A 193 -13.56 -28.77 1.74
CA GLU A 193 -13.32 -29.63 2.91
C GLU A 193 -11.99 -29.28 3.56
N LYS A 194 -10.92 -29.08 2.78
CA LYS A 194 -9.61 -28.67 3.33
C LYS A 194 -9.65 -27.29 4.00
N ALA A 195 -10.37 -26.34 3.40
CA ALA A 195 -10.58 -25.02 4.01
C ALA A 195 -11.30 -25.13 5.37
N LEU A 196 -12.30 -26.01 5.48
CA LEU A 196 -13.06 -26.24 6.72
C LEU A 196 -12.30 -27.07 7.77
N GLU A 197 -11.40 -27.95 7.33
CA GLU A 197 -10.47 -28.64 8.24
C GLU A 197 -9.55 -27.63 8.96
N LEU A 198 -9.03 -26.66 8.21
CA LEU A 198 -8.17 -25.59 8.73
C LEU A 198 -8.95 -24.53 9.53
N LYS A 199 -10.18 -24.22 9.09
CA LYS A 199 -11.06 -23.20 9.69
C LYS A 199 -12.52 -23.64 9.65
N PRO A 200 -13.00 -24.35 10.69
CA PRO A 200 -14.35 -24.93 10.70
C PRO A 200 -15.49 -23.91 10.62
N ASP A 201 -15.27 -22.66 11.02
CA ASP A 201 -16.25 -21.57 11.03
C ASP A 201 -16.28 -20.73 9.74
N LEU A 202 -15.57 -21.17 8.69
CA LEU A 202 -15.53 -20.48 7.40
C LEU A 202 -16.86 -20.63 6.65
N THR A 203 -17.82 -19.75 6.95
CA THR A 203 -19.20 -19.79 6.40
C THR A 203 -19.26 -19.81 4.87
N SER A 204 -18.32 -19.14 4.18
CA SER A 204 -18.26 -19.17 2.72
C SER A 204 -17.97 -20.57 2.17
N ALA A 205 -17.05 -21.30 2.80
CA ALA A 205 -16.68 -22.65 2.39
C ALA A 205 -17.81 -23.64 2.73
N GLN A 206 -18.47 -23.49 3.89
CA GLN A 206 -19.63 -24.31 4.27
C GLN A 206 -20.74 -24.21 3.21
N LYS A 207 -21.18 -23.00 2.88
CA LYS A 207 -22.23 -22.76 1.87
C LYS A 207 -21.85 -23.29 0.48
N SER A 208 -20.58 -23.09 0.09
CA SER A 208 -20.09 -23.55 -1.21
C SER A 208 -20.01 -25.07 -1.27
N LEU A 209 -19.58 -25.72 -0.18
CA LEU A 209 -19.57 -27.18 -0.08
C LEU A 209 -20.99 -27.76 -0.16
N GLU A 210 -21.95 -27.19 0.56
CA GLU A 210 -23.36 -27.62 0.47
C GLU A 210 -23.89 -27.54 -0.97
N THR A 211 -23.56 -26.46 -1.68
CA THR A 211 -23.95 -26.27 -3.09
C THR A 211 -23.30 -27.33 -3.99
N VAL A 212 -21.99 -27.54 -3.86
CA VAL A 212 -21.26 -28.59 -4.60
C VAL A 212 -21.85 -29.97 -4.34
N GLU A 213 -22.23 -30.28 -3.11
CA GLU A 213 -22.82 -31.58 -2.77
C GLU A 213 -24.23 -31.78 -3.35
N GLN A 214 -25.02 -30.72 -3.47
CA GLN A 214 -26.31 -30.77 -4.15
C GLN A 214 -26.13 -31.04 -5.64
N ASP A 215 -25.18 -30.34 -6.28
CA ASP A 215 -24.88 -30.52 -7.71
C ASP A 215 -24.30 -31.91 -8.00
N LEU A 216 -23.45 -32.45 -7.12
CA LEU A 216 -22.96 -33.83 -7.24
C LEU A 216 -24.05 -34.89 -7.07
N LYS A 217 -25.12 -34.60 -6.32
CA LYS A 217 -26.27 -35.51 -6.18
C LYS A 217 -27.19 -35.44 -7.38
N SER A 218 -27.34 -34.29 -8.02
CA SER A 218 -28.20 -34.12 -9.20
C SER A 218 -27.58 -34.69 -10.49
N GLN A 219 -26.26 -34.87 -10.53
CA GLN A 219 -25.54 -35.53 -11.63
C GLN A 219 -25.59 -37.07 -11.59
N LYS A 220 -26.18 -37.68 -10.55
CA LYS A 220 -26.34 -39.13 -10.39
C LYS A 220 -27.76 -39.57 -10.75
#